data_AF-A0A7R6SQW9-F1
#
_entry.id   AF-A0A7R6SQW9-F1
#
_cell.length_a   1.000
_cell.length_b   1.000
_cell.length_c   1.000
_cell.angle_alpha   90.00
_cell.angle_beta   90.00
_cell.angle_gamma   90.00
#
_symmetry.space_group_name_H-M   'P 1'
#
loop_
_entity.id
_entity.type
_entity.pdbx_description
1 polymer ?
#
loop_
_entity_poly.entity_id
_entity_poly.type
_entity_poly.pdbx_seq_one_letter_code
_entity_poly.pdbx_strand_id
1 'polypeptide(L)'
;MDDSPLNAFLSLPAWLVTGLFLLAIAGYFQFKSGSSYALMNRLYALLIGGSEFSDRKLKKFWQERTDIERFNALFHMQTKSLKEIHWIQQRVQKNELNIKFFSKMRGGFDSQLRKVKKINPWITVFPGVVFLGIALSIQPLLFIASSNGAIVKLKNESQWVSLNKNGFSSISYLIILEESKEWAFDKSACESLGQVGVVNTTGLSIESVKIICSSFEDPESIAYFNQTIKDQKIFWYIGTLYFFVAILISRLLISMIHTIKARPQLYEALIKARRDRILRSGSIKQSNSPINEQIENSPQLEEATN
;
A
#
# COMPACT_ATOMS: atom_id res chain seq x y z
N MET A 1 -28.56 -21.09 28.13
CA MET A 1 -28.38 -19.64 28.30
C MET A 1 -27.70 -19.14 27.06
N ASP A 2 -28.32 -18.16 26.41
CA ASP A 2 -28.13 -17.84 25.01
C ASP A 2 -26.70 -17.40 24.70
N ASP A 3 -25.99 -18.22 23.93
CA ASP A 3 -24.74 -17.84 23.28
C ASP A 3 -25.08 -16.85 22.16
N SER A 4 -25.20 -15.58 22.55
CA SER A 4 -25.25 -14.48 21.61
C SER A 4 -24.03 -14.56 20.68
N PRO A 5 -24.19 -14.36 19.36
CA PRO A 5 -23.09 -14.37 18.40
C PRO A 5 -21.98 -13.34 18.73
N LEU A 6 -22.28 -12.38 19.59
CA LEU A 6 -21.33 -11.44 20.17
C LEU A 6 -20.24 -12.13 21.03
N ASN A 7 -20.58 -13.17 21.79
CA ASN A 7 -19.64 -13.89 22.65
C ASN A 7 -18.72 -14.82 21.83
N ALA A 8 -19.23 -15.38 20.72
CA ALA A 8 -18.42 -16.12 19.76
C ALA A 8 -17.43 -15.22 18.99
N PHE A 9 -17.78 -13.94 18.78
CA PHE A 9 -16.87 -12.95 18.20
C PHE A 9 -15.79 -12.49 19.19
N LEU A 10 -16.13 -12.39 20.48
CA LEU A 10 -15.21 -12.01 21.56
C LEU A 10 -14.25 -13.14 21.96
N SER A 11 -14.58 -14.40 21.68
CA SER A 11 -13.69 -15.55 21.91
C SER A 11 -12.74 -15.82 20.74
N LEU A 12 -12.88 -15.11 19.62
CA LEU A 12 -11.87 -15.13 18.58
C LEU A 12 -10.59 -14.50 19.14
N PRO A 13 -9.42 -15.12 18.90
CA PRO A 13 -8.16 -14.52 19.30
C PRO A 13 -8.09 -13.06 18.83
N ALA A 14 -7.69 -12.13 19.68
CA ALA A 14 -7.71 -10.70 19.38
C ALA A 14 -7.02 -10.31 18.06
N TRP A 15 -6.05 -11.13 17.61
CA TRP A 15 -5.37 -11.00 16.33
C TRP A 15 -6.25 -11.32 15.11
N LEU A 16 -7.21 -12.23 15.23
CA LEU A 16 -8.20 -12.54 14.18
C LEU A 16 -9.19 -11.39 13.99
N VAL A 17 -9.66 -10.81 15.10
CA VAL A 17 -10.59 -9.67 15.09
C VAL A 17 -9.94 -8.42 14.51
N THR A 18 -8.72 -8.09 14.94
CA THR A 18 -7.94 -6.97 14.39
C THR A 18 -7.59 -7.20 12.92
N GLY A 19 -7.24 -8.43 12.56
CA GLY A 19 -7.00 -8.86 11.19
C GLY A 19 -8.21 -8.66 10.26
N LEU A 20 -9.37 -9.16 10.67
CA LEU A 20 -10.64 -8.97 9.96
C LEU A 20 -11.02 -7.50 9.85
N PHE A 21 -10.81 -6.71 10.90
CA PHE A 21 -11.08 -5.28 10.89
C PHE A 21 -10.19 -4.53 9.90
N LEU A 22 -8.89 -4.82 9.85
CA LEU A 22 -7.97 -4.23 8.87
C LEU A 22 -8.30 -4.67 7.44
N LEU A 23 -8.69 -5.93 7.24
CA LEU A 23 -9.17 -6.41 5.94
C LEU A 23 -10.49 -5.74 5.54
N ALA A 24 -11.41 -5.51 6.46
CA ALA A 24 -12.66 -4.82 6.22
C ALA A 24 -12.42 -3.35 5.84
N ILE A 25 -11.49 -2.66 6.52
CA ILE A 25 -11.09 -1.30 6.18
C ILE A 25 -10.47 -1.28 4.77
N ALA A 26 -9.50 -2.16 4.51
CA ALA A 26 -8.82 -2.18 3.23
C ALA A 26 -9.77 -2.59 2.08
N GLY A 27 -10.65 -3.55 2.34
CA GLY A 27 -11.74 -3.95 1.47
C GLY A 27 -12.70 -2.80 1.20
N TYR A 28 -13.18 -2.11 2.22
CA TYR A 28 -14.06 -0.94 2.09
C TYR A 28 -13.44 0.14 1.18
N PHE A 29 -12.15 0.42 1.33
CA PHE A 29 -11.45 1.36 0.45
C PHE A 29 -11.25 0.83 -0.97
N GLN A 30 -11.06 -0.48 -1.17
CA GLN A 30 -11.04 -1.12 -2.49
C GLN A 30 -12.44 -1.09 -3.15
N PHE A 31 -13.51 -1.37 -2.43
CA PHE A 31 -14.89 -1.30 -2.92
C PHE A 31 -15.29 0.14 -3.28
N LYS A 32 -14.89 1.13 -2.48
CA LYS A 32 -15.06 2.55 -2.79
C LYS A 32 -14.32 2.98 -4.07
N SER A 33 -13.32 2.22 -4.52
CA SER A 33 -12.59 2.52 -5.76
C SER A 33 -13.36 2.16 -7.05
N GLY A 34 -14.54 1.50 -6.95
CA GLY A 34 -15.45 1.26 -8.07
C GLY A 34 -15.11 0.06 -8.97
N SER A 35 -14.12 -0.76 -8.58
CA SER A 35 -13.57 -1.88 -9.38
C SER A 35 -14.33 -3.22 -9.22
N SER A 36 -15.34 -3.29 -8.36
CA SER A 36 -15.81 -4.57 -7.82
C SER A 36 -16.76 -5.37 -8.71
N TYR A 37 -17.43 -4.74 -9.68
CA TYR A 37 -18.41 -5.43 -10.53
C TYR A 37 -17.75 -6.40 -11.52
N ALA A 38 -16.59 -6.07 -12.08
CA ALA A 38 -15.86 -6.95 -13.00
C ALA A 38 -15.34 -8.23 -12.32
N LEU A 39 -14.95 -8.14 -11.05
CA LEU A 39 -14.53 -9.29 -10.25
C LEU A 39 -15.75 -10.16 -9.89
N MET A 40 -16.85 -9.50 -9.51
CA MET A 40 -18.11 -10.18 -9.21
C MET A 40 -18.67 -10.89 -10.45
N ASN A 41 -18.53 -10.31 -11.64
CA ASN A 41 -18.96 -10.93 -12.90
C ASN A 41 -18.11 -12.16 -13.28
N ARG A 42 -16.79 -12.14 -13.00
CA ARG A 42 -15.94 -13.33 -13.19
C ARG A 42 -16.30 -14.44 -12.21
N LEU A 43 -16.61 -14.09 -10.96
CA LEU A 43 -17.13 -15.03 -9.97
C LEU A 43 -18.51 -15.56 -10.37
N TYR A 44 -19.40 -14.69 -10.86
CA TYR A 44 -20.75 -15.05 -11.30
C TYR A 44 -20.73 -15.95 -12.55
N ALA A 45 -19.87 -15.65 -13.53
CA ALA A 45 -19.68 -16.47 -14.73
C ALA A 45 -19.05 -17.83 -14.43
N LEU A 46 -18.15 -17.90 -13.44
CA LEU A 46 -17.57 -19.16 -12.94
C LEU A 46 -18.60 -20.01 -12.17
N LEU A 47 -19.52 -19.37 -11.43
CA LEU A 47 -20.47 -20.06 -10.54
C LEU A 47 -21.78 -20.48 -11.23
N ILE A 48 -22.29 -19.70 -12.18
CA ILE A 48 -23.64 -19.87 -12.73
C ILE A 48 -23.62 -20.22 -14.24
N GLY A 49 -22.46 -20.10 -14.89
CA GLY A 49 -22.34 -20.27 -16.34
C GLY A 49 -22.84 -19.04 -17.07
N GLY A 50 -21.98 -18.43 -17.90
CA GLY A 50 -22.27 -17.19 -18.60
C GLY A 50 -23.36 -17.33 -19.66
N SER A 51 -24.63 -17.27 -19.28
CA SER A 51 -25.72 -17.14 -20.25
C SER A 51 -25.82 -15.68 -20.71
N GLU A 52 -25.63 -15.44 -22.00
CA GLU A 52 -25.87 -14.12 -22.59
C GLU A 52 -27.36 -13.73 -22.48
N PHE A 53 -27.65 -12.44 -22.27
CA PHE A 53 -29.03 -11.94 -22.26
C PHE A 53 -29.69 -12.16 -23.63
N SER A 54 -30.90 -12.72 -23.64
CA SER A 54 -31.71 -12.96 -24.84
C SER A 54 -32.28 -11.66 -25.44
N ASP A 55 -32.53 -10.64 -24.62
CA ASP A 55 -33.02 -9.34 -25.05
C ASP A 55 -31.87 -8.45 -25.59
N ARG A 56 -32.06 -7.89 -26.81
CA ARG A 56 -31.06 -7.02 -27.47
C ARG A 56 -30.77 -5.71 -26.74
N LYS A 57 -31.75 -5.08 -26.09
CA LYS A 57 -31.55 -3.85 -25.32
C LYS A 57 -30.75 -4.15 -24.06
N LEU A 58 -31.06 -5.25 -23.36
CA LEU A 58 -30.26 -5.68 -22.19
C LEU A 58 -28.85 -6.05 -22.60
N LYS A 59 -28.66 -6.79 -23.71
CA LYS A 59 -27.32 -7.13 -24.21
C LYS A 59 -26.49 -5.90 -24.51
N LYS A 60 -27.07 -4.89 -25.19
CA LYS A 60 -26.38 -3.63 -25.48
C LYS A 60 -26.04 -2.87 -24.20
N PHE A 61 -26.98 -2.71 -23.28
CA PHE A 61 -26.73 -2.06 -21.99
C PHE A 61 -25.62 -2.78 -21.20
N TRP A 62 -25.65 -4.11 -21.17
CA TRP A 62 -24.63 -4.93 -20.50
C TRP A 62 -23.26 -4.76 -21.12
N GLN A 63 -23.19 -4.75 -22.46
CA GLN A 63 -21.94 -4.53 -23.18
C GLN A 63 -21.37 -3.14 -22.89
N GLU A 64 -22.20 -2.10 -22.89
CA GLU A 64 -21.77 -0.74 -22.52
C GLU A 64 -21.22 -0.68 -21.08
N ARG A 65 -21.85 -1.36 -20.12
CA ARG A 65 -21.35 -1.42 -18.72
C ARG A 65 -20.04 -2.22 -18.63
N THR A 66 -19.95 -3.34 -19.34
CA THR A 66 -18.75 -4.17 -19.40
C THR A 66 -17.57 -3.39 -19.98
N ASP A 67 -17.79 -2.60 -21.03
CA ASP A 67 -16.75 -1.78 -21.64
C ASP A 67 -16.29 -0.64 -20.72
N ILE A 68 -17.21 0.01 -20.01
CA ILE A 68 -16.87 1.02 -18.99
C ILE A 68 -16.03 0.39 -17.87
N GLU A 69 -16.40 -0.79 -17.40
CA GLU A 69 -15.66 -1.49 -16.35
C GLU A 69 -14.27 -1.95 -16.81
N ARG A 70 -14.16 -2.51 -18.02
CA ARG A 70 -12.86 -2.87 -18.62
C ARG A 70 -11.97 -1.65 -18.73
N PHE A 71 -12.51 -0.52 -19.19
CA PHE A 71 -11.77 0.73 -19.26
C PHE A 71 -11.31 1.19 -17.87
N ASN A 72 -12.22 1.22 -16.89
CA ASN A 72 -11.90 1.60 -15.51
C ASN A 72 -10.84 0.67 -14.88
N ALA A 73 -10.89 -0.63 -15.15
CA ALA A 73 -9.93 -1.61 -14.67
C ALA A 73 -8.54 -1.45 -15.33
N LEU A 74 -8.49 -1.30 -16.66
CA LEU A 74 -7.24 -1.16 -17.41
C LEU A 74 -6.54 0.17 -17.13
N PHE A 75 -7.32 1.24 -17.00
CA PHE A 75 -6.80 2.60 -16.84
C PHE A 75 -6.94 3.16 -15.43
N HIS A 76 -7.34 2.34 -14.45
CA HIS A 76 -7.59 2.75 -13.06
C HIS A 76 -8.43 4.03 -12.92
N MET A 77 -9.50 4.14 -13.70
CA MET A 77 -10.41 5.29 -13.70
C MET A 77 -11.76 4.96 -13.05
N GLN A 78 -12.56 5.98 -12.76
CA GLN A 78 -13.90 5.84 -12.18
C GLN A 78 -14.96 6.49 -13.07
N THR A 79 -14.89 6.22 -14.38
CA THR A 79 -15.87 6.75 -15.34
C THR A 79 -17.22 6.05 -15.17
N LYS A 80 -18.32 6.81 -15.27
CA LYS A 80 -19.69 6.28 -15.10
C LYS A 80 -20.41 6.04 -16.43
N SER A 81 -19.90 6.58 -17.54
CA SER A 81 -20.52 6.52 -18.86
C SER A 81 -19.50 6.46 -19.99
N LEU A 82 -19.88 5.87 -21.14
CA LEU A 82 -19.08 5.88 -22.37
C LEU A 82 -18.80 7.31 -22.87
N LYS A 83 -19.73 8.25 -22.63
CA LYS A 83 -19.56 9.66 -22.98
C LYS A 83 -18.35 10.28 -22.28
N GLU A 84 -18.12 9.92 -21.02
CA GLU A 84 -16.93 10.36 -20.28
C GLU A 84 -15.65 9.76 -20.86
N ILE A 85 -15.67 8.47 -21.24
CA ILE A 85 -14.53 7.79 -21.85
C ILE A 85 -14.14 8.45 -23.18
N HIS A 86 -15.11 8.71 -24.06
CA HIS A 86 -14.87 9.40 -25.33
C HIS A 86 -14.33 10.83 -25.11
N TRP A 87 -14.82 11.54 -24.08
CA TRP A 87 -14.29 12.86 -23.75
C TRP A 87 -12.82 12.81 -23.31
N ILE A 88 -12.44 11.81 -22.50
CA ILE A 88 -11.06 11.58 -22.09
C ILE A 88 -10.19 11.27 -23.32
N GLN A 89 -10.65 10.38 -24.20
CA GLN A 89 -9.96 10.03 -25.44
C GLN A 89 -9.69 11.26 -26.33
N GLN A 90 -10.71 12.09 -26.56
CA GLN A 90 -10.55 13.32 -27.35
C GLN A 90 -9.56 14.29 -26.71
N ARG A 91 -9.49 14.36 -25.37
CA ARG A 91 -8.54 15.24 -24.67
C ARG A 91 -7.12 14.72 -24.67
N VAL A 92 -6.93 13.41 -24.53
CA VAL A 92 -5.64 12.74 -24.69
C VAL A 92 -5.09 13.01 -26.09
N GLN A 93 -5.93 12.85 -27.12
CA GLN A 93 -5.55 13.13 -28.51
C GLN A 93 -5.25 14.61 -28.77
N LYS A 94 -6.09 15.53 -28.26
CA LYS A 94 -5.98 16.97 -28.55
C LYS A 94 -4.84 17.68 -27.80
N ASN A 95 -4.47 17.20 -26.63
CA ASN A 95 -3.49 17.86 -25.76
C ASN A 95 -2.17 17.06 -25.63
N GLU A 96 -1.97 15.99 -26.42
CA GLU A 96 -0.83 15.06 -26.33
C GLU A 96 -0.59 14.51 -24.90
N LEU A 97 -1.64 14.47 -24.08
CA LEU A 97 -1.53 14.02 -22.70
C LEU A 97 -1.49 12.50 -22.67
N ASN A 98 -0.43 11.91 -22.14
CA ASN A 98 -0.32 10.46 -22.03
C ASN A 98 -1.41 9.90 -21.10
N ILE A 99 -2.20 8.92 -21.57
CA ILE A 99 -3.24 8.27 -20.76
C ILE A 99 -2.69 7.62 -19.47
N LYS A 100 -1.40 7.27 -19.47
CA LYS A 100 -0.67 6.79 -18.28
C LYS A 100 -0.67 7.81 -17.14
N PHE A 101 -0.72 9.10 -17.44
CA PHE A 101 -0.80 10.16 -16.43
C PHE A 101 -2.09 10.06 -15.62
N PHE A 102 -3.23 9.83 -16.30
CA PHE A 102 -4.53 9.67 -15.65
C PHE A 102 -4.63 8.36 -14.87
N SER A 103 -4.04 7.28 -15.40
CA SER A 103 -4.02 5.97 -14.71
C SER A 103 -3.24 5.97 -13.40
N LYS A 104 -2.14 6.75 -13.31
CA LYS A 104 -1.35 6.86 -12.07
C LYS A 104 -2.12 7.50 -10.91
N MET A 105 -3.17 8.28 -11.18
CA MET A 105 -3.98 8.91 -10.15
C MET A 105 -5.04 7.98 -9.53
N ARG A 106 -5.26 6.77 -10.06
CA ARG A 106 -6.19 5.73 -9.52
C ARG A 106 -7.51 6.29 -8.95
N GLY A 107 -8.28 7.00 -9.77
CA GLY A 107 -9.56 7.63 -9.35
C GLY A 107 -9.44 9.01 -8.69
N GLY A 108 -8.25 9.58 -8.59
CA GLY A 108 -8.03 10.97 -8.15
C GLY A 108 -8.48 12.04 -9.16
N PHE A 109 -8.83 11.63 -10.39
CA PHE A 109 -9.43 12.50 -11.40
C PHE A 109 -10.95 12.30 -11.44
N ASP A 110 -11.69 13.36 -11.13
CA ASP A 110 -13.14 13.38 -11.26
C ASP A 110 -13.52 13.60 -12.72
N SER A 111 -14.08 12.57 -13.37
CA SER A 111 -14.52 12.64 -14.77
C SER A 111 -15.73 13.55 -14.97
N GLN A 112 -16.59 13.69 -13.95
CA GLN A 112 -17.80 14.51 -14.03
C GLN A 112 -17.45 16.00 -13.91
N LEU A 113 -16.66 16.35 -12.91
CA LEU A 113 -16.19 17.72 -12.68
C LEU A 113 -15.00 18.10 -13.58
N ARG A 114 -14.42 17.12 -14.29
CA ARG A 114 -13.24 17.26 -15.18
C ARG A 114 -12.05 17.89 -14.47
N LYS A 115 -11.90 17.60 -13.18
CA LYS A 115 -10.91 18.20 -12.29
C LYS A 115 -10.20 17.12 -11.49
N VAL A 116 -8.91 17.34 -11.25
CA VAL A 116 -8.17 16.55 -10.26
C VAL A 116 -8.68 16.90 -8.87
N LYS A 117 -9.02 15.89 -8.08
CA LYS A 117 -9.53 16.03 -6.71
C LYS A 117 -8.54 16.84 -5.87
N LYS A 118 -9.03 17.82 -5.11
CA LYS A 118 -8.20 18.52 -4.12
C LYS A 118 -7.99 17.58 -2.93
N ILE A 119 -6.80 17.03 -2.81
CA ILE A 119 -6.38 16.30 -1.62
C ILE A 119 -5.59 17.28 -0.76
N ASN A 120 -6.00 17.45 0.50
CA ASN A 120 -5.21 18.18 1.47
C ASN A 120 -3.99 17.30 1.85
N PRO A 121 -2.74 17.77 1.73
CA PRO A 121 -1.56 16.99 2.09
C PRO A 121 -1.65 16.38 3.49
N TRP A 122 -2.26 17.09 4.44
CA TRP A 122 -2.50 16.62 5.81
C TRP A 122 -3.35 15.35 5.90
N ILE A 123 -4.25 15.11 4.94
CA ILE A 123 -5.05 13.87 4.89
C ILE A 123 -4.17 12.65 4.55
N THR A 124 -2.99 12.86 3.95
CA THR A 124 -2.02 11.80 3.65
C THR A 124 -1.18 11.42 4.88
N VAL A 125 -1.12 12.29 5.90
CA VAL A 125 -0.33 12.06 7.12
C VAL A 125 -0.91 10.88 7.91
N PHE A 126 -2.23 10.85 8.12
CA PHE A 126 -2.89 9.76 8.86
C PHE A 126 -2.57 8.35 8.32
N PRO A 127 -2.83 8.03 7.03
CA PRO A 127 -2.46 6.71 6.48
C PRO A 127 -0.94 6.48 6.46
N GLY A 128 -0.13 7.54 6.38
CA GLY A 128 1.33 7.47 6.48
C GLY A 128 1.80 7.04 7.88
N VAL A 129 1.23 7.63 8.93
CA VAL A 129 1.52 7.28 10.33
C VAL A 129 1.07 5.85 10.63
N VAL A 130 -0.12 5.45 10.16
CA VAL A 130 -0.60 4.06 10.31
C VAL A 130 0.34 3.07 9.59
N PHE A 131 0.78 3.39 8.37
CA PHE A 131 1.74 2.55 7.64
C PHE A 131 3.06 2.41 8.41
N LEU A 132 3.59 3.52 8.95
CA LEU A 132 4.82 3.50 9.73
C LEU A 132 4.67 2.66 11.00
N GLY A 133 3.55 2.81 11.71
CA GLY A 133 3.23 2.00 12.89
C GLY A 133 3.20 0.50 12.59
N ILE A 134 2.51 0.11 11.50
CA ILE A 134 2.46 -1.29 11.05
C ILE A 134 3.87 -1.79 10.68
N ALA A 135 4.65 -0.99 9.93
CA ALA A 135 5.99 -1.37 9.50
C ALA A 135 6.93 -1.62 10.70
N LEU A 136 6.84 -0.79 11.75
CA LEU A 136 7.61 -0.96 12.98
C LEU A 136 7.15 -2.18 13.79
N SER A 137 5.83 -2.45 13.84
CA SER A 137 5.29 -3.61 14.57
C SER A 137 5.58 -4.95 13.90
N ILE A 138 5.82 -5.00 12.59
CA ILE A 138 6.11 -6.26 11.87
C ILE A 138 7.44 -6.87 12.32
N GLN A 139 8.46 -6.05 12.61
CA GLN A 139 9.81 -6.51 12.95
C GLN A 139 9.84 -7.48 14.15
N PRO A 140 9.31 -7.12 15.34
CA PRO A 140 9.32 -8.03 16.49
C PRO A 140 8.46 -9.28 16.27
N LEU A 141 7.35 -9.17 15.53
CA LEU A 141 6.49 -10.32 15.22
C LEU A 141 7.21 -11.35 14.36
N LEU A 142 7.92 -10.91 13.32
CA LEU A 142 8.68 -11.79 12.45
C LEU A 142 9.91 -12.38 13.16
N PHE A 143 10.54 -11.62 14.07
CA PHE A 143 11.64 -12.11 14.89
C PHE A 143 11.19 -13.27 15.79
N ILE A 144 10.09 -13.10 16.53
CA ILE A 144 9.50 -14.15 17.37
C ILE A 144 9.06 -15.34 16.51
N ALA A 145 8.44 -15.09 15.35
CA ALA A 145 8.00 -16.17 14.47
C ALA A 145 9.17 -16.97 13.86
N SER A 146 10.31 -16.32 13.66
CA SER A 146 11.50 -16.93 13.05
C SER A 146 12.42 -17.59 14.07
N SER A 147 12.22 -17.36 15.38
CA SER A 147 13.03 -18.01 16.40
C SER A 147 12.83 -19.53 16.35
N ASN A 148 13.93 -20.26 16.51
CA ASN A 148 13.93 -21.71 16.69
C ASN A 148 14.06 -22.10 18.16
N GLY A 149 14.11 -21.12 19.06
CA GLY A 149 14.09 -21.28 20.51
C GLY A 149 12.84 -20.64 21.12
N ALA A 150 12.41 -21.22 22.23
CA ALA A 150 11.37 -20.71 23.09
C ALA A 150 11.86 -19.42 23.76
N ILE A 151 11.16 -18.31 23.52
CA ILE A 151 11.47 -17.02 24.12
C ILE A 151 10.72 -16.94 25.44
N VAL A 152 11.45 -16.91 26.55
CA VAL A 152 10.88 -16.90 27.90
C VAL A 152 11.44 -15.77 28.74
N LYS A 153 10.60 -15.23 29.62
CA LYS A 153 11.02 -14.29 30.65
C LYS A 153 11.07 -15.02 31.99
N LEU A 154 12.24 -15.01 32.62
CA LEU A 154 12.41 -15.57 33.96
C LEU A 154 11.84 -14.60 34.99
N LYS A 155 11.15 -15.12 36.02
CA LYS A 155 10.34 -14.32 36.96
C LYS A 155 11.13 -13.20 37.67
N ASN A 156 12.42 -13.42 37.94
CA ASN A 156 13.28 -12.50 38.67
C ASN A 156 14.32 -11.79 37.79
N GLU A 157 14.21 -11.89 36.46
CA GLU A 157 15.19 -11.32 35.53
C GLU A 157 14.53 -10.25 34.65
N SER A 158 15.28 -9.17 34.37
CA SER A 158 14.86 -8.14 33.43
C SER A 158 14.98 -8.58 31.97
N GLN A 159 15.91 -9.49 31.69
CA GLN A 159 16.27 -9.94 30.35
C GLN A 159 15.41 -11.11 29.85
N TRP A 160 15.11 -11.11 28.55
CA TRP A 160 14.49 -12.22 27.84
C TRP A 160 15.55 -13.20 27.36
N VAL A 161 15.27 -14.50 27.51
CA VAL A 161 16.18 -15.58 27.12
C VAL A 161 15.51 -16.45 26.06
N SER A 162 16.27 -16.79 25.02
CA SER A 162 15.89 -17.78 24.01
C SER A 162 16.46 -19.13 24.41
N LEU A 163 15.60 -20.12 24.60
CA LEU A 163 15.97 -21.50 24.95
C LEU A 163 15.69 -22.43 23.77
N ASN A 164 16.69 -23.17 23.31
CA ASN A 164 16.58 -24.17 22.25
C ASN A 164 17.12 -25.52 22.77
N LYS A 165 16.83 -26.62 22.06
CA LYS A 165 17.35 -27.97 22.37
C LYS A 165 18.88 -28.04 22.54
N ASN A 166 19.60 -27.10 21.93
CA ASN A 166 21.06 -27.08 21.88
C ASN A 166 21.65 -25.86 22.59
N GLY A 167 20.93 -25.20 23.49
CA GLY A 167 21.50 -24.07 24.23
C GLY A 167 20.55 -22.92 24.51
N PHE A 168 21.12 -21.84 25.04
CA PHE A 168 20.41 -20.66 25.48
C PHE A 168 21.17 -19.37 25.12
N SER A 169 20.44 -18.32 24.76
CA SER A 169 21.01 -17.03 24.38
C SER A 169 20.18 -15.85 24.88
N SER A 170 20.82 -14.70 25.06
CA SER A 170 20.07 -13.45 25.33
C SER A 170 19.30 -13.01 24.08
N ILE A 171 18.18 -12.31 24.32
CA ILE A 171 17.38 -11.68 23.26
C ILE A 171 17.49 -10.17 23.43
N SER A 172 18.11 -9.52 22.44
CA SER A 172 18.06 -8.07 22.32
C SER A 172 16.99 -7.67 21.31
N TYR A 173 15.90 -7.06 21.79
CA TYR A 173 14.78 -6.62 20.95
C TYR A 173 14.96 -5.19 20.44
N LEU A 174 15.90 -4.43 21.01
CA LEU A 174 16.21 -3.04 20.66
C LEU A 174 17.72 -2.88 20.43
N ILE A 175 18.12 -2.95 19.16
CA ILE A 175 19.49 -2.63 18.70
C ILE A 175 19.93 -1.20 19.10
N ILE A 176 19.01 -0.33 19.55
CA ILE A 176 19.23 1.12 19.71
C ILE A 176 19.26 1.59 21.17
N LEU A 177 18.77 0.82 22.16
CA LEU A 177 18.53 1.35 23.52
C LEU A 177 19.10 0.53 24.67
N GLU A 178 19.60 -0.68 24.43
CA GLU A 178 20.08 -1.54 25.51
C GLU A 178 21.42 -2.16 25.15
N GLU A 179 22.44 -1.85 25.95
CA GLU A 179 23.77 -2.45 25.93
C GLU A 179 23.68 -3.90 26.47
N SER A 180 22.69 -4.67 26.01
CA SER A 180 22.56 -6.08 26.38
C SER A 180 23.75 -6.81 25.78
N LYS A 181 24.65 -7.31 26.62
CA LYS A 181 25.75 -8.17 26.18
C LYS A 181 25.14 -9.37 25.47
N GLU A 182 25.30 -9.44 24.16
CA GLU A 182 24.89 -10.61 23.39
C GLU A 182 25.73 -11.79 23.86
N TRP A 183 25.07 -12.80 24.42
CA TRP A 183 25.71 -14.02 24.86
C TRP A 183 24.90 -15.21 24.38
N ALA A 184 25.60 -16.28 24.01
CA ALA A 184 25.01 -17.53 23.55
C ALA A 184 25.87 -18.68 24.07
N PHE A 185 25.20 -19.65 24.69
CA PHE A 185 25.82 -20.82 25.28
C PHE A 185 25.12 -22.09 24.79
N ASP A 186 25.90 -23.12 24.51
CA ASP A 186 25.39 -24.47 24.29
C ASP A 186 25.05 -25.14 25.64
N LYS A 187 24.25 -26.20 25.64
CA LYS A 187 23.94 -26.98 26.83
C LYS A 187 25.20 -27.49 27.55
N SER A 188 26.26 -27.78 26.79
CA SER A 188 27.57 -28.21 27.29
C SER A 188 28.28 -27.15 28.15
N ALA A 189 27.89 -25.87 28.02
CA ALA A 189 28.40 -24.79 28.87
C ALA A 189 28.01 -24.98 30.34
N CYS A 190 26.87 -25.61 30.62
CA CYS A 190 26.43 -25.92 31.98
C CYS A 190 27.39 -26.87 32.71
N GLU A 191 28.05 -27.78 31.98
CA GLU A 191 29.02 -28.74 32.53
C GLU A 191 30.45 -28.19 32.51
N SER A 192 30.84 -27.55 31.41
CA SER A 192 32.23 -27.11 31.18
C SER A 192 32.63 -25.83 31.91
N LEU A 193 31.75 -24.82 31.97
CA LEU A 193 31.99 -23.55 32.66
C LEU A 193 31.47 -23.57 34.11
N GLY A 194 30.57 -24.52 34.40
CA GLY A 194 29.82 -24.57 35.65
C GLY A 194 28.90 -23.37 35.85
N GLN A 195 28.05 -23.43 36.88
CA GLN A 195 27.04 -22.40 37.15
C GLN A 195 27.68 -21.01 37.37
N VAL A 196 28.82 -20.95 38.05
CA VAL A 196 29.52 -19.71 38.38
C VAL A 196 30.11 -19.02 37.14
N GLY A 197 30.66 -19.79 36.18
CA GLY A 197 31.20 -19.25 34.93
C GLY A 197 30.12 -18.67 34.02
N VAL A 198 28.96 -19.33 33.97
CA VAL A 198 27.78 -18.85 33.22
C VAL A 198 27.22 -17.57 33.86
N VAL A 199 27.10 -17.52 35.19
CA VAL A 199 26.62 -16.32 35.92
C VAL A 199 27.50 -15.10 35.63
N ASN A 200 28.83 -15.25 35.71
CA ASN A 200 29.76 -14.14 35.46
C ASN A 200 29.68 -13.56 34.04
N THR A 201 29.26 -14.37 33.06
CA THR A 201 29.19 -13.94 31.66
C THR A 201 27.80 -13.44 31.27
N THR A 202 26.75 -14.03 31.83
CA THR A 202 25.34 -13.71 31.50
C THR A 202 24.75 -12.59 32.36
N GLY A 203 25.31 -12.38 33.57
CA GLY A 203 24.73 -11.49 34.58
C GLY A 203 23.41 -11.99 35.17
N LEU A 204 23.01 -13.23 34.89
CA LEU A 204 21.83 -13.87 35.46
C LEU A 204 22.09 -14.32 36.91
N SER A 205 21.03 -14.44 37.71
CA SER A 205 21.15 -15.03 39.05
C SER A 205 21.52 -16.53 38.98
N ILE A 206 22.20 -17.02 40.03
CA ILE A 206 22.60 -18.43 40.16
C ILE A 206 21.37 -19.36 40.08
N GLU A 207 20.25 -18.94 40.69
CA GLU A 207 18.99 -19.68 40.64
C GLU A 207 18.44 -19.80 39.22
N SER A 208 18.44 -18.70 38.45
CA SER A 208 18.04 -18.68 37.04
C SER A 208 18.91 -19.59 36.18
N VAL A 209 20.23 -19.54 36.35
CA VAL A 209 21.16 -20.41 35.63
C VAL A 209 20.95 -21.88 35.98
N LYS A 210 20.69 -22.19 37.26
CA LYS A 210 20.38 -23.56 37.70
C LYS A 210 19.10 -24.07 37.03
N ILE A 211 18.04 -23.26 36.99
CA ILE A 211 16.77 -23.60 36.34
C ILE A 211 16.97 -23.85 34.84
N ILE A 212 17.72 -22.99 34.15
CA ILE A 212 18.04 -23.16 32.73
C ILE A 212 18.78 -24.48 32.49
N CYS A 213 19.84 -24.75 33.25
CA CYS A 213 20.63 -25.97 33.06
C CYS A 213 19.82 -27.24 33.36
N SER A 214 18.98 -27.25 34.41
CA SER A 214 18.12 -28.40 34.70
C SER A 214 17.02 -28.61 33.65
N SER A 215 16.58 -27.55 32.99
CA SER A 215 15.50 -27.63 32.00
C SER A 215 15.87 -28.41 30.73
N PHE A 216 17.17 -28.65 30.48
CA PHE A 216 17.64 -29.46 29.36
C PHE A 216 17.57 -30.97 29.62
N GLU A 217 17.48 -31.39 30.88
CA GLU A 217 17.37 -32.80 31.28
C GLU A 217 15.92 -33.20 31.57
N ASP A 218 15.07 -32.24 31.91
CA ASP A 218 13.67 -32.47 32.25
C ASP A 218 12.77 -32.62 30.99
N PRO A 219 12.12 -33.78 30.80
CA PRO A 219 11.24 -34.01 29.66
C PRO A 219 10.01 -33.09 29.64
N GLU A 220 9.53 -32.63 30.80
CA GLU A 220 8.39 -31.71 30.88
C GLU A 220 8.79 -30.32 30.35
N SER A 221 9.94 -29.81 30.78
CA SER A 221 10.54 -28.56 30.27
C SER A 221 10.77 -28.61 28.75
N ILE A 222 11.29 -29.73 28.22
CA ILE A 222 11.48 -29.92 26.77
C ILE A 222 10.14 -29.90 26.03
N ALA A 223 9.10 -30.54 26.58
CA ALA A 223 7.76 -30.51 25.99
C ALA A 223 7.19 -29.08 25.97
N TYR A 224 7.35 -28.34 27.07
CA TYR A 224 6.97 -26.94 27.18
C TYR A 224 7.68 -26.05 26.14
N PHE A 225 8.99 -26.23 25.93
CA PHE A 225 9.74 -25.47 24.92
C PHE A 225 9.24 -25.77 23.50
N ASN A 226 9.04 -27.04 23.16
CA ASN A 226 8.53 -27.43 21.86
C ASN A 226 7.12 -26.87 21.60
N GLN A 227 6.27 -26.84 22.63
CA GLN A 227 4.94 -26.24 22.52
C GLN A 227 5.04 -24.72 22.33
N THR A 228 5.86 -24.05 23.13
CA THR A 228 6.10 -22.60 23.01
C THR A 228 6.61 -22.24 21.61
N ILE A 229 7.54 -23.01 21.04
CA ILE A 229 8.05 -22.79 19.68
C ILE A 229 6.94 -22.93 18.64
N LYS A 230 6.03 -23.91 18.79
CA LYS A 230 4.87 -24.07 17.89
C LYS A 230 3.95 -22.86 17.97
N ASP A 231 3.67 -22.38 19.17
CA ASP A 231 2.79 -21.24 19.38
C ASP A 231 3.42 -19.95 18.81
N GLN A 232 4.75 -19.80 18.91
CA GLN A 232 5.47 -18.71 18.28
C GLN A 232 5.35 -18.71 16.74
N LYS A 233 5.22 -19.87 16.09
CA LYS A 233 5.01 -19.94 14.63
C LYS A 233 3.67 -19.37 14.19
N ILE A 234 2.69 -19.19 15.09
CA ILE A 234 1.42 -18.52 14.74
C ILE A 234 1.66 -17.06 14.31
N PHE A 235 2.70 -16.42 14.86
CA PHE A 235 3.05 -15.05 14.49
C PHE A 235 3.46 -14.88 13.02
N TRP A 236 3.81 -15.96 12.29
CA TRP A 236 4.01 -15.89 10.84
C TRP A 236 2.74 -15.48 10.10
N TYR A 237 1.59 -16.03 10.50
CA TYR A 237 0.30 -15.69 9.89
C TYR A 237 -0.09 -14.24 10.20
N ILE A 238 0.13 -13.81 11.45
CA ILE A 238 -0.13 -12.43 11.88
C ILE A 238 0.78 -11.45 11.13
N GLY A 239 2.08 -11.74 11.03
CA GLY A 239 3.05 -10.93 10.28
C GLY A 239 2.70 -10.85 8.79
N THR A 240 2.30 -11.97 8.18
CA THR A 240 1.87 -12.02 6.77
C THR A 240 0.61 -11.16 6.54
N LEU A 241 -0.34 -11.21 7.47
CA LEU A 241 -1.54 -10.38 7.39
C LEU A 241 -1.21 -8.89 7.47
N TYR A 242 -0.35 -8.49 8.41
CA TYR A 242 0.12 -7.11 8.55
C TYR A 242 0.85 -6.63 7.29
N PHE A 243 1.67 -7.50 6.69
CA PHE A 243 2.35 -7.22 5.42
C PHE A 243 1.34 -6.97 4.28
N PHE A 244 0.29 -7.79 4.16
CA PHE A 244 -0.75 -7.59 3.15
C PHE A 244 -1.49 -6.26 3.34
N VAL A 245 -1.84 -5.92 4.59
CA VAL A 245 -2.47 -4.63 4.93
C VAL A 245 -1.54 -3.46 4.59
N ALA A 246 -0.24 -3.58 4.89
CA ALA A 246 0.76 -2.56 4.54
C ALA A 246 0.84 -2.33 3.02
N ILE A 247 0.76 -3.40 2.20
CA ILE A 247 0.69 -3.28 0.74
C ILE A 247 -0.55 -2.48 0.31
N LEU A 248 -1.71 -2.75 0.91
CA LEU A 248 -2.95 -2.04 0.55
C LEU A 248 -2.87 -0.54 0.90
N ILE A 249 -2.33 -0.21 2.07
CA ILE A 249 -2.13 1.18 2.50
C ILE A 249 -1.09 1.89 1.61
N SER A 250 0.03 1.23 1.30
CA SER A 250 1.07 1.81 0.43
C SER A 250 0.53 2.14 -0.96
N ARG A 251 -0.29 1.26 -1.56
CA ARG A 251 -0.95 1.51 -2.85
C ARG A 251 -1.84 2.76 -2.81
N LEU A 252 -2.51 3.00 -1.69
CA LEU A 252 -3.36 4.16 -1.47
C LEU A 252 -2.52 5.43 -1.29
N LEU A 253 -1.45 5.39 -0.49
CA LEU A 253 -0.51 6.50 -0.33
C LEU A 253 0.11 6.92 -1.67
N ILE A 254 0.58 5.95 -2.46
CA ILE A 254 1.15 6.21 -3.80
C ILE A 254 0.13 6.91 -4.71
N SER A 255 -1.13 6.45 -4.70
CA SER A 255 -2.22 7.09 -5.45
C SER A 255 -2.46 8.54 -5.02
N MET A 256 -2.51 8.80 -3.71
CA MET A 256 -2.68 10.15 -3.17
C MET A 256 -1.53 11.07 -3.55
N ILE A 257 -0.29 10.60 -3.42
CA ILE A 257 0.92 11.34 -3.80
C ILE A 257 0.90 11.69 -5.30
N HIS A 258 0.57 10.71 -6.16
CA HIS A 258 0.45 10.97 -7.59
C HIS A 258 -0.66 11.98 -7.90
N THR A 259 -1.80 11.91 -7.20
CA THR A 259 -2.90 12.87 -7.38
C THR A 259 -2.50 14.29 -6.97
N ILE A 260 -1.75 14.44 -5.87
CA ILE A 260 -1.22 15.73 -5.42
C ILE A 260 -0.24 16.31 -6.45
N LYS A 261 0.69 15.48 -6.97
CA LYS A 261 1.68 15.91 -7.99
C LYS A 261 1.07 16.17 -9.36
N ALA A 262 0.02 15.43 -9.73
CA ALA A 262 -0.62 15.55 -11.04
C ALA A 262 -1.36 16.89 -11.21
N ARG A 263 -1.87 17.49 -10.12
CA ARG A 263 -2.59 18.75 -10.20
C ARG A 263 -1.76 19.92 -10.76
N PRO A 264 -0.58 20.26 -10.23
CA PRO A 264 0.26 21.32 -10.80
C PRO A 264 0.74 20.96 -12.21
N GLN A 265 1.11 19.69 -12.45
CA GLN A 265 1.57 19.23 -13.77
C GLN A 265 0.49 19.39 -14.85
N LEU A 266 -0.77 19.07 -14.54
CA LEU A 266 -1.88 19.26 -15.47
C LEU A 266 -2.14 20.74 -15.72
N TYR A 267 -2.02 21.59 -14.68
CA TYR A 267 -2.19 23.03 -14.81
C TYR A 267 -1.14 23.65 -15.74
N GLU A 268 0.13 23.31 -15.56
CA GLU A 268 1.24 23.76 -16.42
C GLU A 268 1.08 23.27 -17.86
N ALA A 269 0.73 21.99 -18.06
CA ALA A 269 0.50 21.43 -19.39
C ALA A 269 -0.66 22.14 -20.12
N LEU A 270 -1.74 22.48 -19.41
CA LEU A 270 -2.87 23.21 -19.98
C LEU A 270 -2.50 24.66 -20.32
N ILE A 271 -1.68 25.33 -19.51
CA ILE A 271 -1.18 26.68 -19.81
C ILE A 271 -0.29 26.65 -21.05
N LYS A 272 0.66 25.72 -21.11
CA LYS A 272 1.55 25.55 -22.27
C LYS A 272 0.75 25.31 -23.55
N ALA A 273 -0.18 24.36 -23.54
CA ALA A 273 -1.04 24.07 -24.69
C ALA A 273 -1.97 25.24 -25.09
N ARG A 274 -2.28 26.16 -24.17
CA ARG A 274 -3.01 27.40 -24.50
C ARG A 274 -2.10 28.42 -25.15
N ARG A 275 -0.88 28.60 -24.61
CA ARG A 275 0.14 29.51 -25.16
C ARG A 275 0.51 29.12 -26.59
N ASP A 276 0.79 27.84 -26.83
CA ASP A 276 1.17 27.33 -28.15
C ASP A 276 0.07 27.52 -29.20
N ARG A 277 -1.20 27.41 -28.80
CA ARG A 277 -2.34 27.71 -29.68
C ARG A 277 -2.47 29.19 -30.00
N ILE A 278 -2.25 30.07 -29.02
CA ILE A 278 -2.26 31.52 -29.26
C ILE A 278 -1.15 31.89 -30.24
N LEU A 279 0.07 31.38 -30.02
CA LEU A 279 1.22 31.58 -30.92
C LEU A 279 0.95 31.09 -32.35
N ARG A 280 0.40 29.87 -32.52
CA ARG A 280 -0.01 29.36 -33.84
C ARG A 280 -1.10 30.22 -34.48
N SER A 281 -2.11 30.64 -33.72
CA SER A 281 -3.20 31.48 -34.25
C SER A 281 -2.75 32.89 -34.64
N GLY A 282 -1.77 33.46 -33.91
CA GLY A 282 -1.14 34.74 -34.24
C GLY A 282 -0.27 34.63 -35.49
N SER A 283 0.54 33.57 -35.59
CA SER A 283 1.34 33.25 -36.78
C SER A 283 0.48 33.08 -38.04
N ILE A 284 -0.67 32.40 -37.94
CA ILE A 284 -1.61 32.22 -39.06
C ILE A 284 -2.26 33.56 -39.47
N LYS A 285 -2.59 34.43 -38.50
CA LYS A 285 -3.11 35.77 -38.81
C LYS A 285 -2.07 36.65 -39.50
N GLN A 286 -0.79 36.53 -39.13
CA GLN A 286 0.29 37.30 -39.74
C GLN A 286 0.68 36.77 -41.13
N SER A 287 0.54 35.46 -41.36
CA SER A 287 0.70 34.82 -42.68
C SER A 287 -0.44 35.13 -43.66
N ASN A 288 -1.63 35.50 -43.16
CA ASN A 288 -2.81 35.81 -43.98
C ASN A 288 -3.08 37.33 -44.11
N SER A 289 -2.15 38.18 -43.65
CA SER A 289 -2.20 39.62 -43.94
C SER A 289 -1.81 39.81 -45.41
N PRO A 290 -2.65 40.45 -46.25
CA PRO A 290 -2.32 40.61 -47.65
C PRO A 290 -1.07 41.48 -47.79
N ILE A 291 -0.08 40.94 -48.51
CA ILE A 291 0.99 41.73 -49.14
C ILE A 291 0.29 42.61 -50.17
N ASN A 292 -0.02 43.85 -49.79
CA ASN A 292 -0.41 44.86 -50.75
C ASN A 292 0.04 46.23 -50.24
N GLU A 293 1.30 46.54 -50.50
CA GLU A 293 1.74 47.92 -50.69
C GLU A 293 2.66 47.92 -51.91
N GLN A 294 2.27 48.74 -52.87
CA GLN A 294 2.58 48.65 -54.29
C GLN A 294 4.04 48.99 -54.63
N ILE A 295 4.53 48.27 -55.64
CA ILE A 295 5.59 48.71 -56.55
C ILE A 295 5.02 49.82 -57.46
N GLU A 296 5.90 50.75 -57.86
CA GLU A 296 5.80 51.67 -59.02
C GLU A 296 4.94 52.94 -58.91
N ASN A 297 5.60 54.10 -58.69
CA ASN A 297 6.06 54.95 -59.80
C ASN A 297 6.84 56.20 -59.32
N SER A 298 8.00 56.42 -59.90
CA SER A 298 8.73 57.69 -60.04
C SER A 298 8.95 57.88 -61.55
N PRO A 299 9.29 59.07 -62.12
CA PRO A 299 9.38 60.43 -61.57
C PRO A 299 8.81 61.55 -62.54
N GLN A 300 9.02 62.82 -62.16
CA GLN A 300 8.96 64.07 -62.97
C GLN A 300 7.55 64.64 -63.25
N LEU A 301 7.28 65.94 -63.30
CA LEU A 301 8.05 67.16 -63.59
C LEU A 301 7.17 68.37 -63.17
N GLU A 302 7.77 69.51 -62.76
CA GLU A 302 7.27 70.91 -62.90
C GLU A 302 5.83 71.28 -62.39
N GLU A 303 5.44 72.47 -61.93
CA GLU A 303 5.99 73.81 -61.81
C GLU A 303 5.03 74.59 -60.87
N ALA A 304 5.57 75.60 -60.17
CA ALA A 304 4.97 76.88 -59.83
C ALA A 304 3.49 76.98 -59.33
N THR A 305 3.28 77.50 -58.12
CA THR A 305 2.93 78.92 -57.85
C THR A 305 2.33 79.13 -56.44
N ASN A 306 2.85 80.19 -55.80
CA ASN A 306 2.39 80.96 -54.61
C ASN A 306 2.38 80.32 -53.23
#